data_AF-A0A7S3R0Q1-F1
#
_entry.id   AF-A0A7S3R0Q1-F1
#
_cell.length_a   1.000
_cell.length_b   1.000
_cell.length_c   1.000
_cell.angle_alpha   90.00
_cell.angle_beta   90.00
_cell.angle_gamma   90.00
#
_symmetry.space_group_name_H-M   'P 1'
#
loop_
_entity.id
_entity.type
_entity.pdbx_description
1 polymer ?
#
loop_
_entity_poly.entity_id
_entity_poly.type
_entity_poly.pdbx_seq_one_letter_code
_entity_poly.pdbx_strand_id
1 'polypeptide(L)'
;MLVASLLVSSPPGYFDQYKPLKVRQGDLTDPLFFDFISYTQYSVLGKEMPNGQQVFQEPCDTDDCDPKGIKTIRRDASIADNKLLPPRFYDRVGDNILRGLQEGFRDETFNAPPSLPPSASASQVVENLQKLLDIFVSRGFALKAQVMDVSIDSNDTKASFKVKAQGTANLWGVASLSFRRSPVVNDYIAMVLSAYLRQCGRQVTSFDLEYTDTQIEESWAFE
;
A
#
# COMPACT_ATOMS: atom_id res chain seq x y z
N MET A 1 -15.63 22.14 7.74
CA MET A 1 -14.31 22.44 7.13
C MET A 1 -13.27 22.82 8.21
N LEU A 2 -12.83 21.83 9.00
CA LEU A 2 -11.71 21.98 9.92
C LEU A 2 -10.44 21.62 9.17
N VAL A 3 -9.78 22.63 8.60
CA VAL A 3 -8.37 22.52 8.25
C VAL A 3 -7.63 22.50 9.58
N ALA A 4 -7.53 21.32 10.18
CA ALA A 4 -6.56 21.10 11.23
C ALA A 4 -5.20 21.36 10.61
N SER A 5 -4.64 22.52 10.94
CA SER A 5 -3.25 22.87 10.70
C SER A 5 -2.39 21.91 11.55
N LEU A 6 -2.32 20.65 11.13
CA LEU A 6 -1.23 19.76 11.45
C LEU A 6 -0.05 20.34 10.67
N LEU A 7 0.59 21.34 11.28
CA LEU A 7 2.02 21.49 11.13
C LEU A 7 2.60 20.17 11.60
N VAL A 8 2.67 19.20 10.69
CA VAL A 8 3.50 18.01 10.82
C VAL A 8 4.89 18.60 10.99
N SER A 9 5.33 18.70 12.24
CA SER A 9 6.73 18.93 12.53
C SER A 9 7.47 17.82 11.82
N SER A 10 8.13 18.15 10.71
CA SER A 10 8.94 17.20 9.96
C SER A 10 9.79 16.44 10.97
N PRO A 11 9.91 15.11 10.89
CA PRO A 11 10.90 14.40 11.67
C PRO A 11 12.23 15.13 11.48
N PRO A 12 12.95 15.48 12.56
CA PRO A 12 14.18 16.25 12.45
C PRO A 12 15.09 15.60 11.40
N GLY A 13 15.38 16.33 10.32
CA GLY A 13 16.33 15.90 9.30
C GLY A 13 15.78 15.27 8.00
N TYR A 14 14.47 15.02 7.81
CA TYR A 14 14.00 14.45 6.53
C TYR A 14 14.39 15.33 5.33
N PHE A 15 14.02 16.61 5.33
CA PHE A 15 14.39 17.53 4.26
C PHE A 15 15.88 17.85 4.18
N ASP A 16 16.61 17.69 5.30
CA ASP A 16 18.06 17.87 5.31
C ASP A 16 18.79 16.75 4.58
N GLN A 17 18.27 15.52 4.62
CA GLN A 17 18.82 14.35 3.92
C GLN A 17 18.80 14.51 2.40
N TYR A 18 17.85 15.27 1.85
CA TYR A 18 17.68 15.43 0.41
C TYR A 18 18.32 16.69 -0.18
N LYS A 19 19.08 17.47 0.60
CA LYS A 19 19.78 18.64 0.07
C LYS A 19 20.75 18.22 -1.08
N PRO A 20 20.78 18.93 -2.22
CA PRO A 20 20.17 20.25 -2.48
C PRO A 20 18.76 20.22 -3.09
N LEU A 21 18.12 19.05 -3.21
CA LEU A 21 16.75 18.93 -3.73
C LEU A 21 15.77 19.66 -2.80
N LYS A 22 14.82 20.38 -3.41
CA LYS A 22 13.80 21.14 -2.69
C LYS A 22 12.46 20.43 -2.83
N VAL A 23 11.90 20.03 -1.69
CA VAL A 23 10.57 19.41 -1.65
C VAL A 23 9.49 20.47 -1.84
N ARG A 24 8.58 20.25 -2.79
CA ARG A 24 7.40 21.11 -3.01
C ARG A 24 6.27 20.69 -2.09
N GLN A 25 6.20 21.29 -0.91
CA GLN A 25 5.15 20.98 0.07
C GLN A 25 3.75 21.17 -0.52
N GLY A 26 2.90 20.17 -0.35
CA GLY A 26 1.52 20.16 -0.87
C GLY A 26 1.39 19.59 -2.28
N ASP A 27 2.50 19.37 -3.00
CA ASP A 27 2.50 18.79 -4.34
C ASP A 27 2.67 17.27 -4.27
N LEU A 28 1.57 16.52 -4.39
CA LEU A 28 1.60 15.05 -4.38
C LEU A 28 2.29 14.44 -5.61
N THR A 29 2.59 15.24 -6.64
CA THR A 29 3.38 14.78 -7.80
C THR A 29 4.88 14.87 -7.53
N ASP A 30 5.30 15.54 -6.46
CA ASP A 30 6.68 15.53 -5.98
C ASP A 30 6.92 14.24 -5.18
N PRO A 31 7.79 13.31 -5.64
CA PRO A 31 8.00 12.04 -4.97
C PRO A 31 8.54 12.21 -3.55
N LEU A 32 9.31 13.27 -3.26
CA LEU A 32 9.83 13.53 -1.91
C LEU A 32 8.72 14.02 -0.97
N PHE A 33 7.76 14.78 -1.49
CA PHE A 33 6.60 15.17 -0.69
C PHE A 33 5.66 13.99 -0.48
N PHE A 34 5.44 13.18 -1.52
CA PHE A 34 4.63 11.96 -1.46
C PHE A 34 5.18 10.96 -0.42
N ASP A 35 6.49 10.70 -0.42
CA ASP A 35 7.12 9.82 0.56
C ASP A 35 6.88 10.34 1.99
N PHE A 36 7.18 11.62 2.21
CA PHE A 36 7.00 12.26 3.51
C PHE A 36 5.57 12.19 4.04
N ILE A 37 4.59 12.55 3.21
CA ILE A 37 3.19 12.59 3.65
C ILE A 37 2.65 11.17 3.86
N SER A 38 3.01 10.22 3.00
CA SER A 38 2.60 8.82 3.15
C SER A 38 3.23 8.19 4.41
N TYR A 39 4.51 8.42 4.66
CA TYR A 39 5.18 8.04 5.91
C TYR A 39 4.45 8.60 7.12
N THR A 40 4.12 9.90 7.10
CA THR A 40 3.45 10.56 8.23
C THR A 40 2.09 9.92 8.50
N GLN A 41 1.29 9.69 7.46
CA GLN A 41 0.00 9.02 7.57
C GLN A 41 0.15 7.63 8.18
N TYR A 42 1.05 6.80 7.66
CA TYR A 42 1.27 5.44 8.14
C TYR A 42 1.86 5.40 9.56
N SER A 43 2.73 6.35 9.91
CA SER A 43 3.27 6.46 11.27
C SER A 43 2.19 6.80 12.29
N VAL A 44 1.23 7.66 11.93
CA VAL A 44 0.08 7.97 12.78
C VAL A 44 -0.83 6.74 12.88
N LEU A 45 -1.17 6.11 11.76
CA LEU A 45 -1.99 4.90 11.74
C LEU A 45 -1.38 3.79 12.61
N GLY A 46 -0.09 3.52 12.46
CA GLY A 46 0.60 2.48 13.22
C GLY A 46 0.60 2.73 14.73
N LYS A 47 0.60 4.00 15.15
CA LYS A 47 0.50 4.39 16.56
C LYS A 47 -0.92 4.28 17.11
N GLU A 48 -1.92 4.65 16.31
CA GLU A 48 -3.30 4.79 16.78
C GLU A 48 -4.14 3.51 16.61
N MET A 49 -3.85 2.65 15.62
CA MET A 49 -4.60 1.40 15.38
C MET A 49 -4.73 0.48 16.60
N PRO A 50 -3.69 0.25 17.43
CA PRO A 50 -3.83 -0.56 18.64
C PRO A 50 -4.88 -0.01 19.63
N ASN A 51 -5.14 1.30 19.58
CA ASN A 51 -6.10 2.00 20.43
C ASN A 51 -7.41 2.33 19.70
N GLY A 52 -7.66 1.70 18.54
CA GLY A 52 -8.85 1.94 17.73
C GLY A 52 -10.15 1.71 18.51
N GLN A 53 -11.06 2.68 18.44
CA GLN A 53 -12.35 2.60 19.11
C GLN A 53 -13.30 1.66 18.36
N GLN A 54 -14.22 1.00 19.08
CA GLN A 54 -15.31 0.24 18.46
C GLN A 54 -16.48 1.12 18.04
N VAL A 55 -16.69 2.19 18.80
CA VAL A 55 -17.74 3.17 18.55
C VAL A 55 -17.11 4.53 18.74
N PHE A 56 -17.27 5.40 17.74
CA PHE A 56 -16.77 6.78 17.79
C PHE A 56 -17.74 7.70 17.06
N GLN A 57 -17.53 9.00 17.22
CA GLN A 57 -18.33 10.05 16.58
C GLN A 57 -17.45 10.82 15.62
N GLU A 58 -17.93 11.01 14.40
CA GLU A 58 -17.27 11.83 13.38
C GLU A 58 -18.19 12.96 12.89
N PRO A 59 -17.64 14.14 12.57
CA PRO A 59 -18.39 15.16 11.84
C PRO A 59 -18.86 14.57 10.51
N CYS A 60 -20.11 14.82 10.13
CA CYS A 60 -20.55 14.48 8.78
C CYS A 60 -21.39 15.60 8.17
N ASP A 61 -21.16 15.82 6.88
CA ASP A 61 -21.70 16.93 6.10
C ASP A 61 -22.74 16.44 5.06
N THR A 62 -23.30 15.23 5.26
CA THR A 62 -24.29 14.62 4.36
C THR A 62 -25.69 14.69 4.95
N ASP A 63 -26.74 14.63 4.12
CA ASP A 63 -28.14 14.69 4.56
C ASP A 63 -28.52 13.57 5.55
N ASP A 64 -27.78 12.44 5.54
CA ASP A 64 -27.95 11.32 6.47
C ASP A 64 -27.37 11.56 7.88
N CYS A 65 -26.97 12.78 8.23
CA CYS A 65 -26.38 13.10 9.53
C CYS A 65 -27.42 13.39 10.63
N ASP A 66 -27.01 13.21 11.90
CA ASP A 66 -27.75 13.75 13.04
C ASP A 66 -27.90 15.29 12.89
N PRO A 67 -28.99 15.90 13.38
CA PRO A 67 -29.17 17.35 13.36
C PRO A 67 -28.00 18.17 13.95
N LYS A 68 -27.14 17.55 14.77
CA LYS A 68 -25.93 18.15 15.33
C LYS A 68 -24.71 18.07 14.40
N GLY A 69 -24.83 17.52 13.19
CA GLY A 69 -23.73 17.35 12.23
C GLY A 69 -22.73 16.26 12.63
N ILE A 70 -23.18 15.28 13.42
CA ILE A 70 -22.33 14.22 13.97
C ILE A 70 -22.93 12.86 13.60
N LYS A 71 -22.10 11.95 13.13
CA LYS A 71 -22.48 10.56 12.87
C LYS A 71 -21.79 9.65 13.87
N THR A 72 -22.57 8.76 14.51
CA THR A 72 -21.99 7.69 15.32
C THR A 72 -21.62 6.53 14.42
N ILE A 73 -20.33 6.22 14.38
CA ILE A 73 -19.80 5.09 13.62
C ILE A 73 -19.58 3.92 14.58
N ARG A 74 -20.07 2.75 14.17
CA ARG A 74 -19.80 1.47 14.83
C ARG A 74 -19.00 0.61 13.87
N ARG A 75 -17.82 0.20 14.32
CA ARG A 75 -16.98 -0.72 13.56
C ARG A 75 -17.63 -2.10 13.51
N ASP A 76 -17.40 -2.80 12.40
CA ASP A 76 -17.86 -4.18 12.21
C ASP A 76 -17.32 -5.08 13.34
N ALA A 77 -18.22 -5.87 13.93
CA ALA A 77 -17.92 -6.82 14.98
C ALA A 77 -16.92 -7.89 14.54
N SER A 78 -16.83 -8.21 13.24
CA SER A 78 -15.86 -9.17 12.71
C SER A 78 -14.40 -8.72 12.90
N ILE A 79 -14.18 -7.42 13.10
CA ILE A 79 -12.87 -6.80 13.37
C ILE A 79 -12.88 -6.16 14.76
N ALA A 80 -13.53 -6.81 15.74
CA ALA A 80 -13.62 -6.32 17.11
C ALA A 80 -12.23 -6.20 17.78
N ASP A 81 -11.34 -7.14 17.47
CA ASP A 81 -9.95 -7.13 17.97
C ASP A 81 -9.09 -6.14 17.17
N ASN A 82 -8.46 -5.20 17.87
CA ASN A 82 -7.58 -4.20 17.25
C ASN A 82 -6.34 -4.82 16.59
N LYS A 83 -5.94 -6.04 16.96
CA LYS A 83 -4.87 -6.77 16.28
C LYS A 83 -5.20 -7.10 14.83
N LEU A 84 -6.49 -7.14 14.48
CA LEU A 84 -6.94 -7.37 13.11
C LEU A 84 -6.94 -6.11 12.26
N LEU A 85 -6.79 -4.92 12.86
CA LEU A 85 -6.85 -3.66 12.10
C LEU A 85 -5.70 -3.50 11.11
N PRO A 86 -4.42 -3.72 11.47
CA PRO A 86 -3.32 -3.59 10.52
C PRO A 86 -3.45 -4.46 9.26
N PRO A 87 -3.69 -5.79 9.35
CA PRO A 87 -3.84 -6.61 8.14
C PRO A 87 -5.09 -6.23 7.34
N ARG A 88 -6.21 -5.86 7.99
CA ARG A 88 -7.42 -5.43 7.29
C ARG A 88 -7.26 -4.09 6.57
N PHE A 89 -6.50 -3.17 7.17
CA PHE A 89 -6.14 -1.92 6.52
C PHE A 89 -5.26 -2.19 5.30
N TYR A 90 -4.24 -3.04 5.44
CA TYR A 90 -3.36 -3.45 4.34
C TYR A 90 -4.16 -4.02 3.16
N ASP A 91 -5.06 -4.98 3.44
CA ASP A 91 -5.96 -5.57 2.44
C ASP A 91 -6.81 -4.51 1.73
N ARG A 92 -7.41 -3.59 2.51
CA ARG A 92 -8.32 -2.58 1.98
C ARG A 92 -7.60 -1.56 1.10
N VAL A 93 -6.39 -1.15 1.46
CA VAL A 93 -5.57 -0.26 0.65
C VAL A 93 -5.20 -0.94 -0.66
N GLY A 94 -4.68 -2.18 -0.60
CA GLY A 94 -4.36 -2.97 -1.78
C GLY A 94 -5.55 -3.13 -2.73
N ASP A 95 -6.72 -3.49 -2.20
CA ASP A 95 -7.95 -3.64 -2.98
C ASP A 95 -8.37 -2.33 -3.66
N ASN A 96 -8.26 -1.20 -2.96
CA ASN A 96 -8.64 0.10 -3.51
C ASN A 96 -7.68 0.55 -4.61
N ILE A 97 -6.37 0.35 -4.43
CA ILE A 97 -5.38 0.71 -5.45
C ILE A 97 -5.56 -0.20 -6.66
N LEU A 98 -5.62 -1.52 -6.48
CA LEU A 98 -5.81 -2.46 -7.57
C LEU A 98 -7.10 -2.17 -8.36
N ARG A 99 -8.20 -1.87 -7.66
CA ARG A 99 -9.45 -1.45 -8.31
C ARG A 99 -9.25 -0.20 -9.17
N GLY A 100 -8.57 0.83 -8.64
CA GLY A 100 -8.26 2.03 -9.42
C GLY A 100 -7.36 1.75 -10.64
N LEU A 101 -6.45 0.77 -10.55
CA LEU A 101 -5.61 0.36 -11.67
C LEU A 101 -6.42 -0.41 -12.74
N GLN A 102 -7.40 -1.22 -12.34
CA GLN A 102 -8.23 -2.04 -13.23
C GLN A 102 -9.40 -1.25 -13.85
N GLU A 103 -10.12 -0.47 -13.05
CA GLU A 103 -11.31 0.27 -13.45
C GLU A 103 -10.99 1.69 -13.94
N GLY A 104 -9.79 2.18 -13.65
CA GLY A 104 -9.39 3.56 -13.88
C GLY A 104 -9.72 4.46 -12.69
N PHE A 105 -9.23 5.70 -12.77
CA PHE A 105 -9.48 6.73 -11.78
C PHE A 105 -9.71 8.07 -12.47
N ARG A 106 -10.90 8.66 -12.29
CA ARG A 106 -11.34 9.85 -13.02
C ARG A 106 -11.25 9.60 -14.53
N ASP A 107 -10.49 10.40 -15.26
CA ASP A 107 -10.33 10.32 -16.72
C ASP A 107 -9.09 9.51 -17.14
N GLU A 108 -8.44 8.82 -16.20
CA GLU A 108 -7.23 8.01 -16.46
C GLU A 108 -7.49 6.51 -16.36
N THR A 109 -7.02 5.78 -17.36
CA THR A 109 -6.99 4.30 -17.40
C THR A 109 -5.56 3.80 -17.29
N PHE A 110 -5.34 2.76 -16.49
CA PHE A 110 -4.00 2.20 -16.27
C PHE A 110 -3.78 0.85 -16.98
N ASN A 111 -4.85 0.26 -17.53
CA ASN A 111 -4.82 -1.01 -18.26
C ASN A 111 -4.21 -2.17 -17.44
N ALA A 112 -4.48 -2.20 -16.13
CA ALA A 112 -4.07 -3.33 -15.32
C ALA A 112 -4.76 -4.63 -15.76
N PRO A 113 -4.05 -5.78 -15.67
CA PRO A 113 -4.67 -7.05 -15.99
C PRO A 113 -5.87 -7.32 -15.07
N PRO A 114 -6.96 -7.90 -15.61
CA PRO A 114 -8.04 -8.38 -14.77
C PRO A 114 -7.54 -9.52 -13.89
N SER A 115 -8.16 -9.68 -12.73
CA SER A 115 -7.90 -10.81 -11.83
C SER A 115 -8.27 -12.12 -12.52
N LEU A 116 -7.41 -13.12 -12.39
CA LEU A 116 -7.59 -14.43 -13.01
C LEU A 116 -8.49 -15.33 -12.14
N PRO A 117 -9.18 -16.33 -12.71
CA PRO A 117 -9.91 -17.31 -11.91
C PRO A 117 -8.94 -18.15 -11.07
N PRO A 118 -9.38 -18.74 -9.93
CA PRO A 118 -8.54 -19.59 -9.08
C PRO A 118 -7.91 -20.80 -9.77
N SER A 119 -8.48 -21.23 -10.90
CA SER A 119 -7.96 -22.32 -11.72
C SER A 119 -6.87 -21.90 -12.71
N ALA A 120 -6.57 -20.60 -12.85
CA ALA A 120 -5.53 -20.12 -13.75
C ALA A 120 -4.15 -20.57 -13.27
N SER A 121 -3.22 -20.79 -14.17
CA SER A 121 -1.93 -21.36 -13.82
C SER A 121 -1.04 -20.36 -13.05
N ALA A 122 -0.15 -20.86 -12.18
CA ALA A 122 0.73 -20.01 -11.38
C ALA A 122 1.63 -19.15 -12.28
N SER A 123 2.06 -19.69 -13.43
CA SER A 123 2.80 -18.96 -14.47
C SER A 123 2.02 -17.74 -14.98
N GLN A 124 0.73 -17.88 -15.28
CA GLN A 124 -0.12 -16.77 -15.74
C GLN A 124 -0.32 -15.71 -14.65
N VAL A 125 -0.46 -16.14 -13.39
CA VAL A 125 -0.56 -15.24 -12.25
C VAL A 125 0.71 -14.39 -12.15
N VAL A 126 1.89 -15.02 -12.18
CA VAL A 126 3.19 -14.34 -12.10
C VAL A 126 3.41 -13.38 -13.27
N GLU A 127 3.01 -13.74 -14.49
CA GLU A 127 3.06 -12.84 -15.65
C GLU A 127 2.24 -11.56 -15.41
N ASN A 128 1.04 -11.68 -14.83
CA ASN A 128 0.21 -10.52 -14.53
C ASN A 128 0.75 -9.68 -13.36
N LEU A 129 1.48 -10.27 -12.40
CA LEU A 129 2.21 -9.50 -11.40
C LEU A 129 3.24 -8.58 -12.05
N GLN A 130 3.99 -9.06 -13.05
CA GLN A 130 4.93 -8.20 -13.80
C GLN A 130 4.20 -7.05 -14.51
N LYS A 131 3.06 -7.32 -15.15
CA LYS A 131 2.26 -6.26 -15.81
C LYS A 131 1.79 -5.19 -14.82
N LEU A 132 1.48 -5.56 -13.57
CA LEU A 132 1.16 -4.59 -12.52
C LEU A 132 2.39 -3.74 -12.16
N LEU A 133 3.57 -4.35 -12.03
CA LEU A 133 4.82 -3.63 -11.77
C LEU A 133 5.17 -2.65 -12.90
N ASP A 134 4.92 -3.03 -14.16
CA ASP A 134 5.17 -2.17 -15.32
C ASP A 134 4.32 -0.89 -15.28
N ILE A 135 3.13 -0.93 -14.65
CA ILE A 135 2.30 0.26 -14.43
C ILE A 135 2.97 1.21 -13.44
N PHE A 136 3.48 0.70 -12.32
CA PHE A 136 4.21 1.52 -11.34
C PHE A 136 5.44 2.18 -11.98
N VAL A 137 6.15 1.48 -12.87
CA VAL A 137 7.29 2.05 -13.59
C VAL A 137 6.85 3.09 -14.62
N SER A 138 5.88 2.76 -15.49
CA SER A 138 5.41 3.66 -16.55
C SER A 138 4.75 4.94 -16.02
N ARG A 139 4.20 4.90 -14.80
CA ARG A 139 3.63 6.06 -14.11
C ARG A 139 4.61 6.79 -13.19
N GLY A 140 5.89 6.41 -13.20
CA GLY A 140 6.95 7.10 -12.48
C GLY A 140 6.94 6.90 -10.96
N PHE A 141 6.20 5.91 -10.46
CA PHE A 141 6.23 5.55 -9.04
C PHE A 141 7.55 4.83 -8.68
N ALA A 142 8.09 4.04 -9.60
CA ALA A 142 9.39 3.39 -9.45
C ALA A 142 10.25 3.63 -10.69
N LEU A 143 11.58 3.68 -10.54
CA LEU A 143 12.49 3.76 -11.68
C LEU A 143 12.57 2.42 -12.43
N LYS A 144 12.49 1.31 -11.69
CA LYS A 144 12.50 -0.04 -12.22
C LYS A 144 11.78 -0.98 -11.25
N ALA A 145 10.99 -1.92 -11.76
CA ALA A 145 10.40 -2.98 -10.96
C ALA A 145 10.32 -4.27 -11.78
N GLN A 146 10.71 -5.39 -11.18
CA GLN A 146 10.71 -6.68 -11.88
C GLN A 146 10.45 -7.86 -10.93
N VAL A 147 9.73 -8.85 -11.43
CA VAL A 147 9.66 -10.19 -10.85
C VAL A 147 10.93 -10.96 -11.24
N MET A 148 11.55 -11.63 -10.28
CA MET A 148 12.78 -12.42 -10.43
C MET A 148 12.65 -13.76 -9.70
N ASP A 149 13.63 -14.65 -9.92
CA ASP A 149 13.81 -15.89 -9.15
C ASP A 149 12.53 -16.74 -9.05
N VAL A 150 11.78 -16.80 -10.16
CA VAL A 150 10.50 -17.50 -10.24
C VAL A 150 10.75 -19.00 -10.23
N SER A 151 10.19 -19.68 -9.23
CA SER A 151 10.14 -21.13 -9.11
C SER A 151 8.69 -21.55 -9.02
N ILE A 152 8.29 -22.45 -9.91
CA ILE A 152 6.90 -22.93 -10.06
C ILE A 152 6.90 -24.44 -9.84
N ASP A 153 5.91 -24.95 -9.12
CA ASP A 153 5.79 -26.39 -8.88
C ASP A 153 5.41 -27.15 -10.16
N SER A 154 5.60 -28.47 -10.17
CA SER A 154 5.33 -29.29 -11.37
C SER A 154 3.88 -29.23 -11.85
N ASN A 155 2.95 -28.86 -10.95
CA ASN A 155 1.53 -28.77 -11.26
C ASN A 155 1.09 -27.36 -11.70
N ASP A 156 2.00 -26.38 -11.72
CA ASP A 156 1.72 -24.97 -12.06
C ASP A 156 0.59 -24.37 -11.19
N THR A 157 0.58 -24.73 -9.92
CA THR A 157 -0.39 -24.28 -8.92
C THR A 157 0.25 -23.42 -7.83
N LYS A 158 1.54 -23.63 -7.55
CA LYS A 158 2.29 -22.91 -6.52
C LYS A 158 3.47 -22.19 -7.15
N ALA A 159 3.80 -21.02 -6.63
CA ALA A 159 5.00 -20.32 -7.04
C ALA A 159 5.67 -19.62 -5.87
N SER A 160 7.00 -19.54 -5.94
CA SER A 160 7.80 -18.60 -5.17
C SER A 160 8.56 -17.68 -6.12
N PHE A 161 8.65 -16.40 -5.79
CA PHE A 161 9.32 -15.41 -6.62
C PHE A 161 9.82 -14.25 -5.76
N LYS A 162 10.69 -13.43 -6.34
CA LYS A 162 11.11 -12.16 -5.76
C LYS A 162 10.57 -10.99 -6.57
N VAL A 163 10.28 -9.89 -5.92
CA VAL A 163 10.01 -8.61 -6.55
C VAL A 163 11.11 -7.66 -6.15
N LYS A 164 11.72 -7.00 -7.14
CA LYS A 164 12.76 -6.00 -6.92
C LYS A 164 12.30 -4.68 -7.50
N ALA A 165 12.07 -3.69 -6.65
CA ALA A 165 11.65 -2.34 -7.03
C ALA A 165 12.73 -1.31 -6.63
N GLN A 166 13.25 -0.56 -7.60
CA GLN A 166 14.34 0.40 -7.42
C GLN A 166 13.82 1.84 -7.54
N GLY A 167 14.28 2.70 -6.63
CA GLY A 167 13.92 4.12 -6.62
C GLY A 167 12.41 4.34 -6.54
N THR A 168 11.72 3.62 -5.65
CA THR A 168 10.30 3.84 -5.43
C THR A 168 10.06 5.18 -4.75
N ALA A 169 8.93 5.82 -5.06
CA ALA A 169 8.56 7.13 -4.52
C ALA A 169 8.32 7.13 -3.00
N ASN A 170 8.30 5.97 -2.35
CA ASN A 170 8.07 5.76 -0.92
C ASN A 170 9.23 5.04 -0.21
N LEU A 171 10.41 4.92 -0.85
CA LEU A 171 11.51 4.09 -0.38
C LEU A 171 11.95 4.43 1.05
N TRP A 172 12.10 5.72 1.37
CA TRP A 172 12.52 6.13 2.71
C TRP A 172 11.42 5.89 3.75
N GLY A 173 10.16 6.11 3.38
CA GLY A 173 9.01 5.85 4.25
C GLY A 173 8.91 4.37 4.63
N VAL A 174 9.08 3.48 3.66
CA VAL A 174 9.11 2.02 3.88
C VAL A 174 10.23 1.66 4.84
N ALA A 175 11.47 2.07 4.55
CA ALA A 175 12.63 1.80 5.39
C ALA A 175 12.45 2.34 6.83
N SER A 176 11.92 3.55 6.96
CA SER A 176 11.73 4.22 8.25
C SER A 176 10.64 3.58 9.11
N LEU A 177 9.54 3.14 8.50
CA LEU A 177 8.45 2.45 9.20
C LEU A 177 8.88 1.04 9.62
N SER A 178 9.57 0.32 8.74
CA SER A 178 10.11 -1.01 9.02
C SER A 178 11.12 -0.98 10.16
N PHE A 179 12.07 -0.03 10.14
CA PHE A 179 13.04 0.16 11.23
C PHE A 179 12.36 0.42 12.58
N ARG A 180 11.25 1.17 12.57
CA ARG A 180 10.44 1.47 13.76
C ARG A 180 9.51 0.33 14.18
N ARG A 181 9.49 -0.79 13.44
CA ARG A 181 8.57 -1.92 13.64
C ARG A 181 7.11 -1.47 13.68
N SER A 182 6.76 -0.53 12.81
CA SER A 182 5.38 -0.09 12.65
C SER A 182 4.51 -1.29 12.23
N PRO A 183 3.30 -1.46 12.78
CA PRO A 183 2.42 -2.55 12.39
C PRO A 183 1.87 -2.37 10.96
N VAL A 184 2.02 -1.17 10.38
CA VAL A 184 1.71 -0.88 8.98
C VAL A 184 2.89 -0.17 8.32
N VAL A 185 3.23 -0.62 7.11
CA VAL A 185 4.28 -0.05 6.27
C VAL A 185 3.64 0.41 4.97
N ASN A 186 4.06 1.56 4.43
CA ASN A 186 3.47 2.16 3.23
C ASN A 186 3.96 1.52 1.93
N ASP A 187 4.18 0.20 1.91
CA ASP A 187 4.60 -0.53 0.70
C ASP A 187 3.40 -0.81 -0.23
N TYR A 188 3.16 0.13 -1.14
CA TYR A 188 2.04 0.07 -2.05
C TYR A 188 2.17 -1.02 -3.12
N ILE A 189 3.39 -1.41 -3.50
CA ILE A 189 3.60 -2.50 -4.47
C ILE A 189 3.15 -3.80 -3.83
N ALA A 190 3.69 -4.14 -2.67
CA ALA A 190 3.31 -5.36 -1.97
C ALA A 190 1.80 -5.42 -1.67
N MET A 191 1.17 -4.30 -1.30
CA MET A 191 -0.29 -4.23 -1.09
C MET A 191 -1.08 -4.58 -2.34
N VAL A 192 -0.69 -4.06 -3.51
CA VAL A 192 -1.36 -4.34 -4.78
C VAL A 192 -1.15 -5.78 -5.22
N LEU A 193 0.07 -6.31 -5.09
CA LEU A 193 0.36 -7.70 -5.46
C LEU A 193 -0.39 -8.68 -4.56
N SER A 194 -0.43 -8.43 -3.25
CA SER A 194 -1.21 -9.21 -2.29
C SER A 194 -2.71 -9.18 -2.61
N ALA A 195 -3.26 -8.00 -2.93
CA ALA A 195 -4.66 -7.87 -3.35
C ALA A 195 -4.94 -8.65 -4.64
N TYR A 196 -4.04 -8.58 -5.63
CA TYR A 196 -4.19 -9.31 -6.88
C TYR A 196 -4.15 -10.83 -6.67
N LEU A 197 -3.20 -11.32 -5.88
CA LEU A 197 -3.12 -12.75 -5.51
C LEU A 197 -4.40 -13.22 -4.81
N ARG A 198 -4.87 -12.46 -3.82
CA ARG A 198 -6.13 -12.75 -3.10
C ARG A 198 -7.34 -12.77 -4.03
N GLN A 199 -7.45 -11.82 -4.96
CA GLN A 199 -8.54 -11.82 -5.95
C GLN A 199 -8.43 -12.97 -6.95
N CYS A 200 -7.23 -13.45 -7.23
CA CYS A 200 -7.01 -14.68 -8.00
C CYS A 200 -7.25 -15.96 -7.17
N GLY A 201 -7.70 -15.86 -5.93
CA GLY A 201 -7.91 -17.01 -5.04
C GLY A 201 -6.62 -17.69 -4.57
N ARG A 202 -5.47 -17.01 -4.69
CA ARG A 202 -4.17 -17.50 -4.22
C ARG A 202 -3.95 -17.13 -2.77
N GLN A 203 -3.51 -18.10 -1.99
CA GLN A 203 -3.16 -17.90 -0.59
C GLN A 203 -1.64 -17.65 -0.50
N VAL A 204 -1.27 -16.46 -0.03
CA VAL A 204 0.13 -16.15 0.29
C VAL A 204 0.56 -17.00 1.48
N THR A 205 1.58 -17.83 1.30
CA THR A 205 2.13 -18.73 2.32
C THR A 205 3.37 -18.15 3.00
N SER A 206 4.13 -17.31 2.28
CA SER A 206 5.24 -16.56 2.85
C SER A 206 5.39 -15.18 2.20
N PHE A 207 5.72 -14.18 3.01
CA PHE A 207 6.09 -12.85 2.58
C PHE A 207 7.22 -12.34 3.47
N ASP A 208 8.28 -11.84 2.85
CA ASP A 208 9.37 -11.14 3.52
C ASP A 208 9.75 -9.87 2.77
N LEU A 209 10.13 -8.85 3.52
CA LEU A 209 10.39 -7.50 3.02
C LEU A 209 11.77 -7.02 3.45
N GLU A 210 12.66 -6.85 2.49
CA GLU A 210 13.97 -6.26 2.66
C GLU A 210 14.06 -4.91 1.94
N TYR A 211 14.95 -4.04 2.42
CA TYR A 211 15.18 -2.73 1.81
C TYR A 211 16.64 -2.32 1.94
N THR A 212 17.08 -1.51 0.97
CA THR A 212 18.37 -0.82 0.98
C THR A 212 18.13 0.66 0.68
N ASP A 213 19.21 1.44 0.63
CA ASP A 213 19.16 2.86 0.29
C ASP A 213 18.62 3.15 -1.12
N THR A 214 18.51 2.13 -1.98
CA THR A 214 18.13 2.31 -3.40
C THR A 214 16.99 1.41 -3.88
N GLN A 215 16.58 0.42 -3.10
CA GLN A 215 15.59 -0.57 -3.54
C GLN A 215 14.82 -1.22 -2.39
N ILE A 216 13.64 -1.72 -2.73
CA ILE A 216 12.83 -2.66 -1.96
C ILE A 216 12.95 -4.03 -2.65
N GLU A 217 13.15 -5.08 -1.85
CA GLU A 217 13.11 -6.47 -2.29
C GLU A 217 12.07 -7.25 -1.48
N GLU A 218 11.13 -7.88 -2.17
CA GLU A 218 10.04 -8.65 -1.57
C GLU A 218 10.22 -10.11 -1.97
N SER A 219 10.17 -11.03 -1.01
CA SER A 219 10.18 -12.47 -1.26
C SER A 219 8.80 -13.06 -1.00
N TRP A 220 8.24 -13.74 -2.00
CA TRP A 220 6.87 -14.23 -1.99
C TRP A 220 6.80 -15.73 -2.22
N ALA A 221 5.82 -16.38 -1.59
CA ALA A 221 5.31 -17.68 -2.01
C ALA A 221 3.79 -17.74 -1.87
N PHE A 222 3.12 -18.44 -2.79
CA PHE A 222 1.69 -18.71 -2.73
C PHE A 222 1.33 -20.13 -3.19
N GLU A 223 0.13 -20.57 -2.81
CA GLU A 223 -0.55 -21.75 -3.34
C GLU A 223 -2.01 -21.47 -3.74
#